data_AF-A0AAW0FAD2-F1
#
_entry.id   AF-A0AAW0FAD2-F1
#
_cell.length_a   1.000
_cell.length_b   1.000
_cell.length_c   1.000
_cell.angle_alpha   90.00
_cell.angle_beta   90.00
_cell.angle_gamma   90.00
#
_symmetry.space_group_name_H-M   'P 1'
#
loop_
_entity.id
_entity.type
_entity.pdbx_description
1 polymer ?
#
loop_
_entity_poly.entity_id
_entity_poly.type
_entity_poly.pdbx_seq_one_letter_code
_entity_poly.pdbx_strand_id
1 'polypeptide(L)'
;MWGDKIQNEAFIKQVLQEDIDEEVYKTRERIRGMLTLALEELEEPFYFNLNQLSSFMKAPPMPINDFAKAVGDLGYQVSLTHAKKNCLKTDAPWDQILKINQAWLKISNEKLIIEYREKVAEMDGDKRDKLQEKINRLEANPISNPNLTPGMIGYKILANINWSASELQKINFNTANATSDKISQLRKVKMLRFQENPTKNWGPKSKPTD
;
A
#
# COMPACT_ATOMS: atom_id res chain seq x y z
N MET A 1 -14.05 -7.26 21.72
CA MET A 1 -13.28 -7.59 20.51
C MET A 1 -12.38 -8.78 20.86
N TRP A 2 -12.23 -9.76 19.97
CA TRP A 2 -11.27 -10.85 20.17
C TRP A 2 -9.85 -10.34 19.90
N GLY A 3 -8.88 -10.69 20.75
CA GLY A 3 -7.50 -10.15 20.70
C GLY A 3 -6.41 -11.20 20.51
N ASP A 4 -6.77 -12.47 20.35
CA ASP A 4 -5.83 -13.59 20.19
C ASP A 4 -5.78 -14.05 18.72
N LYS A 5 -4.98 -15.09 18.44
CA LYS A 5 -4.82 -15.70 17.12
C LYS A 5 -6.17 -15.98 16.45
N ILE A 6 -6.28 -15.57 15.19
CA ILE A 6 -7.48 -15.75 14.36
C ILE A 6 -7.34 -16.93 13.38
N GLN A 7 -6.18 -17.58 13.33
CA GLN A 7 -5.89 -18.69 12.44
C GLN A 7 -5.47 -19.93 13.24
N ASN A 8 -5.87 -21.10 12.75
CA ASN A 8 -5.38 -22.39 13.22
C ASN A 8 -4.50 -23.01 12.13
N GLU A 9 -3.18 -22.84 12.24
CA GLU A 9 -2.25 -23.33 11.22
C GLU A 9 -2.31 -24.84 10.99
N ALA A 10 -2.53 -25.62 12.05
CA ALA A 10 -2.58 -27.09 11.95
C ALA A 10 -3.77 -27.52 11.08
N PHE A 11 -4.93 -26.91 11.32
CA PHE A 11 -6.13 -27.13 10.50
C PHE A 11 -5.90 -26.69 9.05
N ILE A 12 -5.30 -25.51 8.83
CA ILE A 12 -5.01 -25.00 7.48
C ILE A 12 -4.09 -25.96 6.72
N LYS A 13 -3.02 -26.44 7.36
CA LYS A 13 -2.07 -27.39 6.76
C LYS A 13 -2.75 -28.70 6.37
N GLN A 14 -3.64 -29.21 7.22
CA GLN A 14 -4.43 -30.40 6.91
C GLN A 14 -5.29 -30.20 5.66
N VAL A 15 -6.07 -29.12 5.61
CA VAL A 15 -6.95 -28.82 4.46
C VAL A 15 -6.15 -28.65 3.17
N LEU A 16 -4.95 -28.06 3.22
CA LEU A 16 -4.10 -27.86 2.05
C LEU A 16 -3.46 -29.16 1.51
N GLN A 17 -3.43 -30.24 2.31
CA GLN A 17 -2.89 -31.54 1.92
C GLN A 17 -3.95 -32.46 1.28
N GLU A 18 -5.23 -32.18 1.48
CA GLU A 18 -6.32 -32.99 0.94
C GLU A 18 -6.38 -32.92 -0.59
N ASP A 19 -6.48 -34.08 -1.22
CA ASP A 19 -6.71 -34.19 -2.66
C ASP A 19 -8.20 -34.40 -2.93
N ILE A 20 -8.90 -33.27 -3.15
CA ILE A 20 -10.35 -33.24 -3.37
C ILE A 20 -10.69 -33.04 -4.84
N ASP A 21 -11.70 -33.75 -5.33
CA ASP A 21 -12.16 -33.67 -6.71
C ASP A 21 -12.55 -32.22 -7.12
N GLU A 22 -11.94 -31.73 -8.19
CA GLU A 22 -12.17 -30.39 -8.75
C GLU A 22 -13.56 -30.25 -9.38
N GLU A 23 -14.16 -31.33 -9.89
CA GLU A 23 -15.51 -31.30 -10.47
C GLU A 23 -16.58 -31.04 -9.39
N VAL A 24 -16.37 -31.65 -8.22
CA VAL A 24 -17.21 -31.46 -7.04
C VAL A 24 -16.93 -30.10 -6.40
N TYR A 25 -15.65 -29.76 -6.19
CA TYR A 25 -15.22 -28.54 -5.50
C TYR A 25 -14.62 -27.50 -6.45
N LYS A 26 -15.46 -26.87 -7.27
CA LYS A 26 -15.06 -25.86 -8.26
C LYS A 26 -14.31 -24.64 -7.69
N THR A 27 -14.41 -24.39 -6.38
CA THR A 27 -13.69 -23.31 -5.69
C THR A 27 -12.38 -23.75 -5.04
N ARG A 28 -11.92 -24.98 -5.27
CA ARG A 28 -10.70 -25.57 -4.68
C ARG A 28 -9.50 -24.64 -4.80
N GLU A 29 -9.18 -24.18 -6.01
CA GLU A 29 -8.02 -23.30 -6.25
C GLU A 29 -8.10 -21.97 -5.48
N ARG A 30 -9.31 -21.43 -5.30
CA ARG A 30 -9.50 -20.23 -4.49
C ARG A 30 -9.31 -20.51 -3.01
N ILE A 31 -9.88 -21.60 -2.50
CA ILE A 31 -9.71 -22.01 -1.10
C ILE A 31 -8.23 -22.20 -0.81
N ARG A 32 -7.53 -22.95 -1.67
CA ARG A 32 -6.08 -23.17 -1.57
C ARG A 32 -5.33 -21.83 -1.54
N GLY A 33 -5.66 -20.91 -2.46
CA GLY A 33 -5.06 -19.59 -2.53
C GLY A 33 -5.25 -18.75 -1.26
N MET A 34 -6.47 -18.75 -0.71
CA MET A 34 -6.81 -18.00 0.51
C MET A 34 -6.16 -18.61 1.76
N LEU A 35 -6.13 -19.93 1.87
CA LEU A 35 -5.52 -20.64 2.99
C LEU A 35 -3.99 -20.54 2.98
N THR A 36 -3.37 -20.58 1.80
CA THR A 36 -1.93 -20.36 1.66
C THR A 36 -1.57 -18.94 2.07
N LEU A 37 -2.39 -17.96 1.69
CA LEU A 37 -2.19 -16.58 2.09
C LEU A 37 -2.35 -16.36 3.60
N ALA A 38 -3.36 -16.99 4.20
CA ALA A 38 -3.55 -16.98 5.63
C ALA A 38 -2.33 -17.57 6.35
N LEU A 39 -1.83 -18.72 5.91
CA LEU A 39 -0.68 -19.39 6.52
C LEU A 39 0.62 -18.56 6.48
N GLU A 40 0.79 -17.73 5.46
CA GLU A 40 1.95 -16.84 5.30
C GLU A 40 1.78 -15.46 5.96
N GLU A 41 0.62 -15.21 6.58
CA GLU A 41 0.27 -13.93 7.21
C GLU A 41 0.81 -13.83 8.63
N LEU A 42 1.31 -12.65 9.00
CA LEU A 42 1.75 -12.37 10.37
C LEU A 42 0.56 -12.43 11.35
N GLU A 43 0.83 -12.86 12.57
CA GLU A 43 -0.14 -12.90 13.67
C GLU A 43 -0.42 -11.52 14.30
N GLU A 44 -0.01 -10.44 13.63
CA GLU A 44 -0.26 -9.07 14.07
C GLU A 44 -1.75 -8.73 14.03
N PRO A 45 -2.27 -7.97 15.01
CA PRO A 45 -3.64 -7.48 14.99
C PRO A 45 -3.82 -6.41 13.91
N PHE A 46 -4.99 -6.40 13.27
CA PHE A 46 -5.36 -5.47 12.19
C PHE A 46 -4.44 -5.55 10.96
N TYR A 47 -4.65 -4.65 10.00
CA TYR A 47 -3.86 -4.54 8.78
C TYR A 47 -3.89 -3.09 8.28
N PHE A 48 -2.91 -2.74 7.45
CA PHE A 48 -2.77 -1.43 6.85
C PHE A 48 -3.24 -1.46 5.40
N ASN A 49 -4.13 -0.53 5.04
CA ASN A 49 -4.47 -0.28 3.64
C ASN A 49 -3.55 0.79 3.07
N LEU A 50 -2.74 0.44 2.06
CA LEU A 50 -1.74 1.37 1.53
C LEU A 50 -2.36 2.61 0.87
N ASN A 51 -3.52 2.47 0.21
CA ASN A 51 -4.20 3.63 -0.38
C ASN A 51 -4.68 4.60 0.69
N GLN A 52 -5.16 4.08 1.82
CA GLN A 52 -5.59 4.89 2.95
C GLN A 52 -4.40 5.56 3.65
N LEU A 53 -3.28 4.84 3.80
CA LEU A 53 -2.06 5.43 4.36
C LEU A 53 -1.53 6.57 3.47
N SER A 54 -1.45 6.37 2.16
CA SER A 54 -1.05 7.44 1.22
C SER A 54 -2.03 8.61 1.22
N SER A 55 -3.34 8.37 1.39
CA SER A 55 -4.36 9.42 1.37
C SER A 55 -4.26 10.36 2.57
N PHE A 56 -3.76 9.91 3.73
CA PHE A 56 -3.50 10.79 4.87
C PHE A 56 -2.60 11.95 4.46
N MET A 57 -1.52 11.66 3.75
CA MET A 57 -0.53 12.66 3.32
C MET A 57 -0.84 13.28 1.95
N LYS A 58 -1.98 12.93 1.32
CA LYS A 58 -2.27 13.23 -0.09
C LYS A 58 -1.13 12.82 -1.04
N ALA A 59 -0.48 11.71 -0.73
CA ALA A 59 0.56 11.10 -1.56
C ALA A 59 -0.07 10.20 -2.63
N PRO A 60 0.60 9.99 -3.77
CA PRO A 60 0.19 8.94 -4.69
C PRO A 60 0.27 7.56 -4.00
N PRO A 61 -0.57 6.58 -4.42
CA PRO A 61 -0.57 5.25 -3.84
C PRO A 61 0.81 4.59 -3.86
N MET A 62 1.26 4.10 -2.71
CA MET A 62 2.52 3.39 -2.61
C MET A 62 2.40 1.94 -3.14
N PRO A 63 3.29 1.49 -4.03
CA PRO A 63 3.33 0.09 -4.43
C PRO A 63 3.67 -0.83 -3.25
N ILE A 64 2.99 -1.99 -3.18
CA ILE A 64 3.21 -3.00 -2.12
C ILE A 64 4.69 -3.39 -2.00
N ASN A 65 5.38 -3.57 -3.13
CA ASN A 65 6.77 -4.01 -3.12
C ASN A 65 7.69 -2.92 -2.55
N ASP A 66 7.43 -1.65 -2.83
CA ASP A 66 8.28 -0.56 -2.33
C ASP A 66 8.05 -0.34 -0.83
N PHE A 67 6.80 -0.48 -0.36
CA PHE A 67 6.52 -0.53 1.07
C PHE A 67 7.23 -1.70 1.75
N ALA A 68 7.18 -2.90 1.16
CA ALA A 68 7.83 -4.09 1.72
C ALA A 68 9.37 -3.95 1.78
N LYS A 69 9.99 -3.30 0.79
CA LYS A 69 11.42 -2.98 0.83
C LYS A 69 11.73 -2.05 2.00
N ALA A 70 11.00 -0.94 2.12
CA ALA A 70 11.22 0.04 3.18
C ALA A 70 11.04 -0.55 4.59
N VAL A 71 10.00 -1.36 4.80
CA VAL A 71 9.77 -2.05 6.08
C VAL A 71 10.88 -3.06 6.38
N GLY A 72 11.26 -3.87 5.39
CA GLY A 72 12.32 -4.87 5.55
C GLY A 72 13.71 -4.27 5.79
N ASP A 73 14.01 -3.12 5.17
CA ASP A 73 15.29 -2.39 5.35
C ASP A 73 15.41 -1.84 6.78
N LEU A 74 14.29 -1.44 7.39
CA LEU A 74 14.21 -1.06 8.80
C LEU A 74 14.26 -2.25 9.78
N GLY A 75 14.34 -3.48 9.28
CA GLY A 75 14.42 -4.70 10.09
C GLY A 75 13.08 -5.26 10.55
N TYR A 76 11.96 -4.76 10.02
CA TYR A 76 10.62 -5.22 10.34
C TYR A 76 10.10 -6.23 9.31
N GLN A 77 9.10 -7.01 9.71
CA GLN A 77 8.44 -8.00 8.87
C GLN A 77 7.18 -7.41 8.23
N VAL A 78 6.86 -7.93 7.04
CA VAL A 78 5.59 -7.63 6.38
C VAL A 78 5.00 -8.90 5.79
N SER A 79 3.68 -9.02 5.86
CA SER A 79 2.92 -10.02 5.14
C SER A 79 1.76 -9.39 4.38
N LEU A 80 1.29 -10.09 3.35
CA LEU A 80 -0.03 -9.85 2.80
C LEU A 80 -1.10 -10.29 3.81
N THR A 81 -2.32 -9.78 3.67
CA THR A 81 -3.46 -10.27 4.45
C THR A 81 -4.50 -10.95 3.57
N HIS A 82 -5.06 -12.05 4.05
CA HIS A 82 -6.21 -12.71 3.44
C HIS A 82 -7.50 -11.87 3.55
N ALA A 83 -7.57 -10.91 4.49
CA ALA A 83 -8.78 -10.15 4.75
C ALA A 83 -9.18 -9.20 3.59
N LYS A 84 -8.20 -8.55 2.93
CA LYS A 84 -8.49 -7.54 1.90
C LYS A 84 -7.32 -7.31 0.95
N LYS A 85 -7.64 -7.08 -0.34
CA LYS A 85 -6.66 -6.70 -1.37
C LYS A 85 -5.97 -5.37 -1.02
N ASN A 86 -4.71 -5.23 -1.42
CA ASN A 86 -3.88 -4.04 -1.19
C ASN A 86 -3.75 -3.66 0.30
N CYS A 87 -3.83 -4.66 1.16
CA CYS A 87 -3.59 -4.52 2.59
C CYS A 87 -2.44 -5.42 3.02
N LEU A 88 -1.71 -4.97 4.03
CA LEU A 88 -0.51 -5.63 4.55
C LEU A 88 -0.56 -5.63 6.08
N LYS A 89 0.04 -6.63 6.70
CA LYS A 89 0.37 -6.64 8.11
C LYS A 89 1.85 -6.41 8.30
N THR A 90 2.22 -5.80 9.41
CA THR A 90 3.61 -5.57 9.78
C THR A 90 3.71 -5.44 11.29
N ASP A 91 4.84 -5.87 11.85
CA ASP A 91 5.25 -5.64 13.23
C ASP A 91 5.90 -4.25 13.43
N ALA A 92 6.03 -3.47 12.35
CA ALA A 92 6.54 -2.11 12.42
C ALA A 92 5.59 -1.20 13.23
N PRO A 93 6.12 -0.40 14.17
CA PRO A 93 5.31 0.54 14.93
C PRO A 93 4.77 1.68 14.05
N TRP A 94 3.68 2.30 14.51
CA TRP A 94 2.96 3.33 13.76
C TRP A 94 3.82 4.52 13.35
N ASP A 95 4.79 4.92 14.18
CA ASP A 95 5.73 5.99 13.86
C ASP A 95 6.56 5.65 12.62
N GLN A 96 7.08 4.43 12.51
CA GLN A 96 7.85 3.98 11.34
C GLN A 96 6.96 3.90 10.10
N ILE A 97 5.73 3.42 10.23
CA ILE A 97 4.77 3.36 9.11
C ILE A 97 4.46 4.75 8.57
N LEU A 98 4.22 5.72 9.45
CA LEU A 98 3.96 7.10 9.05
C LEU A 98 5.22 7.76 8.47
N LYS A 99 6.40 7.49 9.02
CA LYS A 99 7.70 7.93 8.49
C LYS A 99 7.94 7.42 7.06
N ILE A 100 7.68 6.14 6.80
CA ILE A 100 7.74 5.54 5.46
C ILE A 100 6.78 6.27 4.51
N ASN A 101 5.55 6.56 4.94
CA ASN A 101 4.58 7.28 4.10
C ASN A 101 5.00 8.71 3.78
N GLN A 102 5.60 9.43 4.74
CA GLN A 102 6.12 10.76 4.49
C GLN A 102 7.36 10.74 3.58
N ALA A 103 8.27 9.78 3.77
CA ALA A 103 9.42 9.61 2.88
C ALA A 103 8.97 9.29 1.44
N TRP A 104 7.92 8.49 1.28
CA TRP A 104 7.32 8.23 -0.03
C TRP A 104 6.71 9.47 -0.67
N LEU A 105 6.01 10.31 0.11
CA LEU A 105 5.50 11.61 -0.37
C LEU A 105 6.65 12.46 -0.90
N LYS A 106 7.76 12.54 -0.16
CA LYS A 106 8.95 13.31 -0.55
C LYS A 106 9.49 12.86 -1.91
N ILE A 107 9.78 11.57 -2.06
CA ILE A 107 10.29 11.00 -3.31
C ILE A 107 9.30 11.19 -4.46
N SER A 108 8.00 11.07 -4.17
CA SER A 108 6.96 11.29 -5.18
C SER A 108 6.89 12.75 -5.64
N ASN A 109 7.02 13.69 -4.71
CA ASN A 109 7.07 15.12 -5.01
C ASN A 109 8.35 15.49 -5.78
N GLU A 110 9.50 14.92 -5.42
CA GLU A 110 10.76 15.12 -6.15
C GLU A 110 10.64 14.66 -7.62
N LYS A 111 10.04 13.48 -7.86
CA LYS A 111 9.74 12.99 -9.21
C LYS A 111 8.78 13.93 -9.95
N LEU A 112 7.75 14.42 -9.27
CA LEU A 112 6.77 15.33 -9.85
C LEU A 112 7.38 16.68 -10.23
N ILE A 113 8.31 17.20 -9.42
CA ILE A 113 9.05 18.43 -9.71
C ILE A 113 9.86 18.27 -11.01
N ILE A 114 10.55 17.15 -11.18
CA ILE A 114 11.31 16.86 -12.41
C ILE A 114 10.39 16.87 -13.63
N GLU A 115 9.27 16.15 -13.57
CA GLU A 115 8.27 16.11 -14.64
C GLU A 115 7.69 17.50 -14.95
N TYR A 116 7.41 18.31 -13.92
CA TYR A 116 6.91 19.65 -14.11
C TYR A 116 7.94 20.59 -14.72
N ARG A 117 9.23 20.46 -14.36
CA ARG A 117 10.31 21.25 -14.95
C ARG A 117 10.48 20.94 -16.44
N GLU A 118 10.39 19.67 -16.84
CA GLU A 118 10.40 19.27 -18.24
C GLU A 118 9.23 19.91 -19.00
N LYS A 119 8.02 19.87 -18.44
CA LYS A 119 6.84 20.52 -19.04
C LYS A 119 6.97 22.04 -19.14
N VAL A 120 7.55 22.69 -18.14
CA VAL A 120 7.79 24.15 -18.15
C VAL A 120 8.72 24.55 -19.29
N ALA A 121 9.68 23.70 -19.68
CA ALA A 121 10.59 24.00 -20.78
C ALA A 121 9.88 24.07 -22.16
N GLU A 122 8.76 23.36 -22.32
CA GLU A 122 7.97 23.28 -23.56
C GLU A 122 6.71 24.18 -23.53
N MET A 123 6.48 24.92 -22.45
CA MET A 123 5.27 25.71 -22.23
C MET A 123 5.54 27.22 -22.19
N ASP A 124 4.60 27.99 -22.75
CA ASP A 124 4.63 29.46 -22.75
C ASP A 124 3.39 30.08 -22.07
N GLY A 125 3.54 31.33 -21.61
CA GLY A 125 2.48 32.18 -21.06
C GLY A 125 2.03 31.83 -19.63
N ASP A 126 0.85 32.31 -19.25
CA ASP A 126 0.26 32.20 -17.89
C ASP A 126 0.22 30.76 -17.32
N LYS A 127 0.14 29.75 -18.19
CA LYS A 127 0.19 28.33 -17.74
C LYS A 127 1.57 27.92 -17.24
N ARG A 128 2.65 28.46 -17.82
CA ARG A 128 4.03 28.24 -17.38
C ARG A 128 4.24 28.84 -16.00
N ASP A 129 3.81 30.09 -15.80
CA ASP A 129 3.96 30.80 -14.52
C ASP A 129 3.23 30.08 -13.39
N LYS A 130 1.99 29.64 -13.63
CA LYS A 130 1.23 28.82 -12.68
C LYS A 130 1.90 27.49 -12.35
N LEU A 131 2.54 26.84 -13.32
CA LEU A 131 3.25 25.58 -13.08
C LEU A 131 4.56 25.82 -12.32
N GLN A 132 5.27 26.91 -12.62
CA GLN A 132 6.46 27.34 -11.90
C GLN A 132 6.15 27.67 -10.44
N GLU A 133 5.05 28.35 -10.15
CA GLU A 133 4.60 28.58 -8.76
C GLU A 133 4.36 27.27 -8.01
N LYS A 134 3.76 26.26 -8.66
CA LYS A 134 3.55 24.95 -8.05
C LYS A 134 4.88 24.25 -7.75
N ILE A 135 5.84 24.32 -8.67
CA ILE A 135 7.20 23.79 -8.47
C ILE A 135 7.82 24.45 -7.24
N ASN A 136 7.82 25.79 -7.19
CA ASN A 136 8.42 26.55 -6.08
C ASN A 136 7.78 26.18 -4.73
N ARG A 137 6.45 25.96 -4.69
CA ARG A 137 5.76 25.50 -3.47
C ARG A 137 6.18 24.10 -3.03
N LEU A 138 6.35 23.17 -3.99
CA LEU A 138 6.80 21.80 -3.69
C LEU A 138 8.27 21.78 -3.26
N GLU A 139 9.12 22.61 -3.85
CA GLU A 139 10.53 22.74 -3.47
C GLU A 139 10.71 23.35 -2.07
N ALA A 140 9.88 24.31 -1.70
CA ALA A 140 9.91 24.92 -0.38
C ALA A 140 9.58 23.91 0.73
N ASN A 141 8.71 22.93 0.47
CA ASN A 141 8.37 21.88 1.42
C ASN A 141 8.04 20.54 0.74
N PRO A 142 9.06 19.74 0.39
CA PRO A 142 8.86 18.50 -0.36
C PRO A 142 8.22 17.39 0.49
N ILE A 143 8.25 17.52 1.82
CA ILE A 143 7.77 16.51 2.77
C ILE A 143 6.29 16.69 3.17
N SER A 144 5.59 17.64 2.55
CA SER A 144 4.18 17.93 2.80
C SER A 144 3.45 18.25 1.49
N ASN A 145 2.13 18.05 1.48
CA ASN A 145 1.30 18.42 0.34
C ASN A 145 0.63 19.77 0.61
N PRO A 146 0.70 20.75 -0.31
CA PRO A 146 0.15 22.10 -0.11
C PRO A 146 -1.37 22.12 0.08
N ASN A 147 -2.07 21.05 -0.32
CA ASN A 147 -3.52 20.95 -0.15
C ASN A 147 -3.94 20.34 1.20
N LEU A 148 -3.01 20.08 2.13
CA LEU A 148 -3.34 19.62 3.48
C LEU A 148 -3.84 20.80 4.31
N THR A 149 -5.09 20.73 4.78
CA THR A 149 -5.69 21.75 5.63
C THR A 149 -5.73 21.30 7.10
N PRO A 150 -5.79 22.22 8.08
CA PRO A 150 -5.76 21.88 9.50
C PRO A 150 -6.82 20.89 10.00
N GLY A 151 -7.97 20.80 9.31
CA GLY A 151 -9.02 19.83 9.61
C GLY A 151 -8.66 18.39 9.24
N MET A 152 -7.66 18.18 8.39
CA MET A 152 -7.31 16.85 7.87
C MET A 152 -6.40 16.08 8.83
N ILE A 153 -6.57 14.76 8.87
CA ILE A 153 -5.76 13.87 9.71
C ILE A 153 -4.28 14.00 9.38
N GLY A 154 -3.90 14.01 8.10
CA GLY A 154 -2.50 14.15 7.69
C GLY A 154 -1.84 15.43 8.17
N TYR A 155 -2.56 16.55 8.14
CA TYR A 155 -2.04 17.81 8.68
C TYR A 155 -1.71 17.67 10.17
N LYS A 156 -2.62 17.06 10.95
CA LYS A 156 -2.41 16.83 12.39
C LYS A 156 -1.26 15.88 12.64
N ILE A 157 -1.08 14.84 11.81
CA ILE A 157 0.07 13.93 11.92
C ILE A 157 1.37 14.72 11.71
N LEU A 158 1.48 15.45 10.61
CA LEU A 158 2.68 16.23 10.28
C LEU A 158 2.96 17.37 11.26
N ALA A 159 1.93 17.92 11.90
CA ALA A 159 2.09 18.95 12.92
C ALA A 159 2.63 18.39 14.24
N ASN A 160 2.35 17.12 14.55
CA ASN A 160 2.78 16.48 15.80
C ASN A 160 4.04 15.61 15.64
N ILE A 161 4.33 15.17 14.42
CA ILE A 161 5.50 14.33 14.14
C ILE A 161 6.41 15.03 13.15
N ASN A 162 7.59 15.43 13.64
CA ASN A 162 8.60 16.13 12.88
C ASN A 162 9.83 15.23 12.71
N TRP A 163 9.80 14.37 11.70
CA TRP A 163 11.01 13.68 11.26
C TRP A 163 11.89 14.64 10.47
N SER A 164 13.18 14.61 10.75
CA SER A 164 14.16 15.42 10.02
C SER A 164 14.35 14.92 8.59
N ALA A 165 14.84 15.80 7.70
CA ALA A 165 15.10 15.43 6.31
C ALA A 165 16.11 14.26 6.18
N SER A 166 17.10 14.19 7.07
CA SER A 166 18.10 13.12 7.11
C SER A 166 17.50 11.78 7.55
N GLU A 167 16.53 11.80 8.45
CA GLU A 167 15.80 10.62 8.87
C GLU A 167 14.91 10.03 7.77
N LEU A 168 14.26 10.90 6.99
CA LEU A 168 13.45 10.46 5.84
C LEU A 168 14.32 9.90 4.72
N GLN A 169 15.53 10.45 4.54
CA GLN A 169 16.48 9.99 3.52
C GLN A 169 17.06 8.59 3.83
N LYS A 170 17.01 8.15 5.09
CA LYS A 170 17.41 6.78 5.47
C LYS A 170 16.41 5.73 4.99
N ILE A 171 15.17 6.10 4.67
CA ILE A 171 14.18 5.12 4.22
C ILE A 171 14.51 4.66 2.81
N ASN A 172 14.78 3.37 2.66
CA ASN A 172 15.18 2.78 1.40
C ASN A 172 14.00 2.08 0.69
N PHE A 173 13.64 2.58 -0.50
CA PHE A 173 12.60 1.98 -1.34
C PHE A 173 13.15 1.20 -2.54
N ASN A 174 14.46 1.19 -2.73
CA ASN A 174 15.08 0.72 -3.97
C ASN A 174 15.72 -0.66 -3.82
N THR A 175 16.33 -0.94 -2.67
CA THR A 175 17.02 -2.22 -2.44
C THR A 175 16.03 -3.32 -2.09
N ALA A 176 16.07 -4.42 -2.84
CA ALA A 176 15.33 -5.63 -2.50
C ALA A 176 15.95 -6.30 -1.27
N ASN A 177 15.09 -6.88 -0.44
CA ASN A 177 15.44 -7.65 0.75
C ASN A 177 14.54 -8.88 0.87
N ALA A 178 14.91 -9.79 1.78
CA ALA A 178 14.20 -11.05 2.00
C ALA A 178 12.68 -10.88 2.18
N THR A 179 12.27 -9.85 2.93
CA THR A 179 10.87 -9.48 3.15
C THR A 179 10.18 -9.11 1.84
N SER A 180 10.74 -8.19 1.06
CA SER A 180 10.19 -7.77 -0.22
C SER A 180 10.19 -8.87 -1.30
N ASP A 181 11.17 -9.77 -1.24
CA ASP A 181 11.30 -10.90 -2.15
C ASP A 181 10.23 -11.95 -1.87
N LYS A 182 10.00 -12.27 -0.59
CA LYS A 182 8.91 -13.15 -0.15
C LYS A 182 7.56 -12.63 -0.65
N ILE A 183 7.27 -11.36 -0.45
CA ILE A 183 6.02 -10.73 -0.92
C ILE A 183 5.92 -10.77 -2.45
N SER A 184 7.01 -10.48 -3.15
CA SER A 184 7.04 -10.52 -4.62
C SER A 184 6.79 -11.92 -5.16
N GLN A 185 7.38 -12.95 -4.54
CA GLN A 185 7.15 -14.36 -4.89
C GLN A 185 5.69 -14.75 -4.66
N LEU A 186 5.12 -14.47 -3.48
CA LEU A 186 3.71 -14.74 -3.16
C LEU A 186 2.74 -14.02 -4.11
N ARG A 187 3.10 -12.85 -4.61
CA ARG A 187 2.29 -12.11 -5.61
C ARG A 187 2.40 -12.71 -7.02
N LYS A 188 3.54 -13.34 -7.37
CA LYS A 188 3.73 -14.02 -8.65
C LYS A 188 2.98 -15.35 -8.74
N VAL A 189 2.78 -16.04 -7.61
CA VAL A 189 1.93 -17.24 -7.61
C VAL A 189 0.52 -16.82 -8.05
N LYS A 190 0.06 -17.36 -9.18
CA LYS A 190 -1.27 -17.10 -9.77
C LYS A 190 -2.36 -17.79 -8.95
N MET A 191 -2.49 -17.42 -7.67
CA MET A 191 -3.56 -17.88 -6.80
C MET A 191 -4.77 -16.96 -6.97
N LEU A 192 -5.94 -17.55 -7.23
CA LEU A 192 -7.23 -16.86 -7.11
C LEU A 192 -7.45 -16.54 -5.63
N ARG A 193 -7.37 -15.25 -5.28
CA ARG A 193 -7.46 -14.80 -3.88
C ARG A 193 -8.82 -14.15 -3.61
N PHE A 194 -9.04 -13.01 -4.23
CA PHE A 194 -10.26 -12.23 -4.07
C PHE A 194 -11.21 -12.54 -5.23
N GLN A 195 -12.51 -12.60 -4.95
CA GLN A 195 -13.51 -12.63 -6.02
C GLN A 195 -13.42 -11.32 -6.79
N GLU A 196 -13.09 -11.42 -8.07
CA GLU A 196 -13.24 -10.29 -8.98
C GLU A 196 -14.66 -10.30 -9.52
N ASN A 197 -15.22 -9.11 -9.72
CA ASN A 197 -16.55 -8.98 -10.29
C ASN A 197 -16.55 -9.67 -11.66
N PRO A 198 -17.47 -10.62 -11.92
CA PRO A 198 -17.47 -11.38 -13.18
C PRO A 198 -17.76 -10.49 -14.40
N THR A 199 -18.35 -9.30 -14.22
CA THR A 199 -18.56 -8.32 -15.28
C THR A 199 -18.33 -6.88 -14.78
N LYS A 200 -18.05 -5.96 -15.71
CA LYS A 200 -17.79 -4.53 -15.43
C LYS A 200 -18.94 -3.83 -14.67
N ASN A 201 -20.18 -4.27 -14.89
CA ASN A 201 -21.39 -3.72 -14.27
C ASN A 201 -22.03 -4.74 -13.29
N TRP A 202 -21.21 -5.50 -12.57
CA TRP A 202 -21.68 -6.43 -11.56
C TRP A 202 -22.22 -5.67 -10.33
N GLY A 203 -23.52 -5.81 -10.07
CA GLY A 203 -24.23 -5.09 -9.02
C GLY A 203 -25.71 -4.97 -9.37
N PRO A 204 -26.52 -4.30 -8.51
CA PRO A 204 -27.91 -4.00 -8.82
C PRO A 204 -27.97 -3.22 -10.13
N LYS A 205 -28.59 -3.81 -11.16
CA LYS A 205 -28.82 -3.13 -12.43
C LYS A 205 -29.73 -1.94 -12.20
N SER A 206 -29.65 -0.93 -13.06
CA SER A 206 -30.63 0.15 -13.11
C SER A 206 -32.04 -0.42 -13.12
N LYS A 207 -32.95 0.22 -12.36
CA LYS A 207 -34.38 -0.15 -12.35
C LYS A 207 -34.87 -0.27 -13.80
N PRO A 208 -35.66 -1.30 -14.15
CA PRO A 208 -36.30 -1.38 -15.45
C PRO A 208 -37.07 -0.07 -15.70
N THR A 209 -36.85 0.55 -16.87
CA THR A 209 -37.74 1.57 -17.39
C THR A 209 -38.90 0.85 -18.04
N ASP A 210 -40.05 0.84 -17.35
CA ASP A 210 -41.34 0.49 -17.95
C ASP A 210 -41.77 1.56 -18.96
#